data_AF-A0AAN6MW49-F1
#
_entry.id   AF-A0AAN6MW49-F1
#
_cell.length_a   1.000
_cell.length_b   1.000
_cell.length_c   1.000
_cell.angle_alpha   90.00
_cell.angle_beta   90.00
_cell.angle_gamma   90.00
#
_symmetry.space_group_name_H-M   'P 1'
#
loop_
_entity.id
_entity.type
_entity.pdbx_description
1 polymer ?
#
loop_
_entity_poly.entity_id
_entity_poly.type
_entity_poly.pdbx_seq_one_letter_code
_entity_poly.pdbx_strand_id
1 'polypeptide(L)'
;MPDTFHFFPLLPLELREAIWTFAVRPPRPGAHIFRVYSEEEAETMDRQYETDSEGRIRPFPAVAAPQCLPRDAHFTLSARASAPVSWTSHNSSAYLIDSGLWTACKESRLVIERVFRCEEWLALRKERNKSSGLRMYLECGIGTEDLPEHEDYEKAAKKLFGCPFHMPATYLARDGSSAHYLTIFPGTDLIVLQLEPHDMGNISWDSLNDNGAIPALRAAISWRIELGTVQYALELDPSWNKKAQCYSNSDNDLLCDIVRAARSEEFSKLWLINYQIKRKHYVPTEEQAAKMERHPPAIFYGSDRRYVEVMRDSYWDWEREWHYDALVPEDEDVNPFSFVEMLEWQQEQVLDIEGERETPQFDPGPSAFFRLLACESL
;
A
#
# COMPACT_ATOMS: atom_id res chain seq x y z
N MET A 1 31.54 -30.89 -9.93
CA MET A 1 30.35 -30.03 -10.14
C MET A 1 29.40 -30.83 -11.03
N PRO A 2 28.08 -30.61 -11.02
CA PRO A 2 27.22 -31.25 -11.99
C PRO A 2 27.45 -30.58 -13.36
N ASP A 3 27.86 -31.36 -14.36
CA ASP A 3 28.31 -30.89 -15.68
C ASP A 3 27.16 -30.68 -16.69
N THR A 4 25.91 -30.93 -16.26
CA THR A 4 24.71 -30.85 -17.11
C THR A 4 23.57 -30.12 -16.40
N PHE A 5 23.19 -28.96 -16.94
CA PHE A 5 21.95 -28.27 -16.57
C PHE A 5 20.82 -28.81 -17.45
N HIS A 6 19.86 -29.53 -16.85
CA HIS A 6 18.68 -30.01 -17.58
C HIS A 6 17.71 -28.85 -17.80
N PHE A 7 17.20 -28.71 -19.04
CA PHE A 7 16.14 -27.74 -19.34
C PHE A 7 14.95 -27.95 -18.41
N PHE A 8 14.38 -26.87 -17.89
CA PHE A 8 13.30 -26.91 -16.90
C PHE A 8 12.15 -27.89 -17.27
N PRO A 9 11.63 -27.92 -18.52
CA PRO A 9 10.57 -28.85 -18.90
C PRO A 9 10.94 -30.34 -18.83
N LEU A 10 12.23 -30.68 -18.79
CA LEU A 10 12.73 -32.05 -18.69
C LEU A 10 12.90 -32.52 -17.24
N LEU A 11 12.71 -31.62 -16.27
CA LEU A 11 12.74 -32.00 -14.87
C LEU A 11 11.49 -32.85 -14.53
N PRO A 12 11.63 -33.84 -13.62
CA PRO A 12 10.49 -34.53 -13.02
C PRO A 12 9.43 -33.54 -12.54
N LEU A 13 8.16 -33.95 -12.61
CA LEU A 13 7.02 -33.10 -12.27
C LEU A 13 7.16 -32.53 -10.85
N GLU A 14 7.62 -33.35 -9.91
CA GLU A 14 7.80 -33.01 -8.50
C GLU A 14 8.81 -31.87 -8.33
N LEU A 15 9.89 -31.86 -9.12
CA LEU A 15 10.88 -30.78 -9.08
C LEU A 15 10.35 -29.51 -9.71
N ARG A 16 9.59 -29.62 -10.81
CA ARG A 16 8.96 -28.44 -11.45
C ARG A 16 7.93 -27.81 -10.53
N GLU A 17 7.09 -28.61 -9.89
CA GLU A 17 6.15 -28.13 -8.87
C GLU A 17 6.87 -27.49 -7.69
N ALA A 18 7.92 -28.13 -7.16
CA ALA A 18 8.71 -27.56 -6.06
C ALA A 18 9.34 -26.22 -6.43
N ILE A 19 9.90 -26.09 -7.64
CA ILE A 19 10.47 -24.82 -8.14
C ILE A 19 9.37 -23.76 -8.27
N TRP A 20 8.22 -24.09 -8.85
CA TRP A 20 7.13 -23.13 -8.96
C TRP A 20 6.58 -22.70 -7.61
N THR A 21 6.41 -23.64 -6.67
CA THR A 21 5.98 -23.32 -5.31
C THR A 21 7.00 -22.43 -4.59
N PHE A 22 8.30 -22.68 -4.80
CA PHE A 22 9.37 -21.85 -4.25
C PHE A 22 9.42 -20.45 -4.87
N ALA A 23 9.02 -20.32 -6.14
CA ALA A 23 8.99 -19.04 -6.84
C ALA A 23 7.83 -18.13 -6.40
N VAL A 24 6.76 -18.70 -5.80
CA VAL A 24 5.68 -17.90 -5.21
C VAL A 24 6.25 -17.01 -4.10
N ARG A 25 5.81 -15.75 -4.05
CA ARG A 25 6.32 -14.83 -3.04
C ARG A 25 6.13 -15.40 -1.62
N PRO A 26 7.12 -15.23 -0.73
CA PRO A 26 6.96 -15.64 0.67
C PRO A 26 5.74 -14.96 1.31
N PRO A 27 5.11 -15.59 2.32
CA PRO A 27 3.98 -15.02 3.06
C PRO A 27 4.46 -13.93 4.03
N ARG A 28 4.92 -12.82 3.47
CA ARG A 28 5.39 -11.62 4.18
C ARG A 28 4.68 -10.39 3.61
N PRO A 29 4.52 -9.32 4.39
CA PRO A 29 3.94 -8.07 3.92
C PRO A 29 4.67 -7.56 2.66
N GLY A 30 3.96 -7.46 1.55
CA GLY A 30 4.46 -6.89 0.31
C GLY A 30 4.28 -5.38 0.27
N ALA A 31 5.10 -4.67 -0.49
CA ALA A 31 4.91 -3.26 -0.80
C ALA A 31 4.54 -3.10 -2.28
N HIS A 32 3.51 -2.30 -2.54
CA HIS A 32 2.95 -2.10 -3.89
C HIS A 32 2.81 -0.62 -4.18
N ILE A 33 3.38 -0.19 -5.30
CA ILE A 33 3.43 1.21 -5.70
C ILE A 33 2.41 1.44 -6.80
N PHE A 34 1.63 2.50 -6.62
CA PHE A 34 0.56 2.91 -7.50
C PHE A 34 0.59 4.41 -7.69
N ARG A 35 0.37 4.86 -8.92
CA ARG A 35 0.04 6.26 -9.15
C ARG A 35 -1.46 6.45 -9.02
N VAL A 36 -1.86 7.47 -8.29
CA VAL A 36 -3.28 7.83 -8.12
C VAL A 36 -3.50 9.16 -8.82
N TYR A 37 -4.60 9.25 -9.54
CA TYR A 37 -5.01 10.46 -10.23
C TYR A 37 -6.31 10.98 -9.62
N SER A 38 -6.36 12.30 -9.44
CA SER A 38 -7.60 13.00 -9.15
C SER A 38 -8.59 12.85 -10.31
N GLU A 39 -9.86 13.19 -10.09
CA GLU A 39 -10.86 13.15 -11.16
C GLU A 39 -10.46 14.05 -12.34
N GLU A 40 -9.92 15.24 -12.04
CA GLU A 40 -9.45 16.21 -13.03
C GLU A 40 -8.27 15.67 -13.85
N GLU A 41 -7.23 15.14 -13.21
CA GLU A 41 -6.07 14.61 -13.93
C GLU A 41 -6.41 13.39 -14.78
N ALA A 42 -7.30 12.53 -14.26
CA ALA A 42 -7.67 11.29 -14.91
C ALA A 42 -8.35 11.52 -16.27
N GLU A 43 -8.94 12.69 -16.54
CA GLU A 43 -9.45 13.04 -17.87
C GLU A 43 -8.34 13.13 -18.93
N THR A 44 -7.13 13.52 -18.51
CA THR A 44 -5.98 13.78 -19.39
C THR A 44 -4.97 12.63 -19.44
N MET A 45 -5.07 11.67 -18.51
CA MET A 45 -4.16 10.53 -18.40
C MET A 45 -4.29 9.57 -19.60
N ASP A 46 -3.15 8.99 -19.97
CA ASP A 46 -3.08 7.84 -20.86
C ASP A 46 -3.61 6.55 -20.19
N ARG A 47 -4.79 6.13 -20.66
CA ARG A 47 -5.53 5.00 -20.10
C ARG A 47 -4.85 3.66 -20.29
N GLN A 48 -3.82 3.57 -21.13
CA GLN A 48 -3.12 2.30 -21.36
C GLN A 48 -2.39 1.79 -20.11
N TYR A 49 -2.22 2.63 -19.10
CA TYR A 49 -1.52 2.32 -17.85
C TYR A 49 -2.45 2.12 -16.65
N GLU A 50 -3.75 2.32 -16.82
CA GLU A 50 -4.74 2.15 -15.75
C GLU A 50 -4.93 0.68 -15.38
N THR A 51 -5.35 0.44 -14.13
CA THR A 51 -5.90 -0.85 -13.75
C THR A 51 -7.24 -1.08 -14.44
N ASP A 52 -7.46 -2.27 -15.01
CA ASP A 52 -8.71 -2.59 -15.71
C ASP A 52 -9.87 -2.66 -14.69
N SER A 53 -10.93 -1.88 -14.92
CA SER A 53 -12.12 -1.87 -14.07
C SER A 53 -13.14 -2.97 -14.41
N GLU A 54 -12.76 -3.97 -15.22
CA GLU A 54 -13.61 -5.07 -15.69
C GLU A 54 -14.94 -4.59 -16.30
N GLY A 55 -14.88 -3.52 -17.10
CA GLY A 55 -16.04 -2.97 -17.82
C GLY A 55 -17.05 -2.21 -16.93
N ARG A 56 -16.66 -1.80 -15.72
CA ARG A 56 -17.47 -0.96 -14.83
C ARG A 56 -17.23 0.53 -15.08
N ILE A 57 -18.15 1.36 -14.58
CA ILE A 57 -17.98 2.83 -14.50
C ILE A 57 -16.61 3.09 -13.88
N ARG A 58 -15.82 3.96 -14.53
CA ARG A 58 -14.47 4.31 -14.10
C ARG A 58 -14.52 4.80 -12.64
N PRO A 59 -13.85 4.12 -11.70
CA PRO A 59 -13.80 4.60 -10.33
C PRO A 59 -12.93 5.85 -10.27
N PHE A 60 -13.37 6.83 -9.48
CA PHE A 60 -12.54 7.98 -9.10
C PHE A 60 -12.33 7.93 -7.59
N PRO A 61 -11.11 8.20 -7.10
CA PRO A 61 -9.87 8.44 -7.86
C PRO A 61 -9.44 7.23 -8.71
N ALA A 62 -8.64 7.44 -9.77
CA ALA A 62 -8.17 6.37 -10.65
C ALA A 62 -6.76 5.92 -10.29
N VAL A 63 -6.45 4.62 -10.46
CA VAL A 63 -5.12 4.06 -10.16
C VAL A 63 -4.47 3.51 -11.42
N ALA A 64 -3.17 3.78 -11.56
CA ALA A 64 -2.37 3.36 -12.70
C ALA A 64 -0.96 2.92 -12.31
N ALA A 65 -0.21 2.52 -13.33
CA ALA A 65 1.20 2.21 -13.21
C ALA A 65 1.99 3.34 -12.54
N PRO A 66 2.98 3.01 -11.69
CA PRO A 66 3.80 4.00 -11.04
C PRO A 66 4.85 4.61 -11.98
N GLN A 67 5.46 5.70 -11.53
CA GLN A 67 6.70 6.25 -12.07
C GLN A 67 7.84 5.90 -11.11
N CYS A 68 8.69 4.97 -11.52
CA CYS A 68 9.76 4.46 -10.67
C CYS A 68 11.13 4.88 -11.19
N LEU A 69 11.95 5.41 -10.29
CA LEU A 69 13.35 5.69 -10.56
C LEU A 69 14.18 4.40 -10.60
N PRO A 70 15.27 4.35 -11.39
CA PRO A 70 16.24 3.28 -11.31
C PRO A 70 16.74 3.08 -9.87
N ARG A 71 17.11 1.84 -9.52
CA ARG A 71 17.51 1.45 -8.15
C ARG A 71 18.53 2.39 -7.51
N ASP A 72 19.55 2.78 -8.27
CA ASP A 72 20.69 3.55 -7.76
C ASP A 72 20.52 5.07 -7.97
N ALA A 73 19.38 5.50 -8.48
CA ALA A 73 19.10 6.92 -8.67
C ALA A 73 18.76 7.58 -7.34
N HIS A 74 19.25 8.81 -7.16
CA HIS A 74 18.84 9.64 -6.03
C HIS A 74 17.37 10.03 -6.17
N PHE A 75 16.61 9.80 -5.11
CA PHE A 75 15.19 10.13 -5.09
C PHE A 75 14.95 11.63 -4.89
N THR A 76 14.21 12.24 -5.80
CA THR A 76 13.48 13.50 -5.63
C THR A 76 12.12 13.34 -6.32
N LEU A 77 11.08 14.06 -5.89
CA LEU A 77 9.78 13.98 -6.61
C LEU A 77 9.90 14.47 -8.05
N SER A 78 10.74 15.48 -8.32
CA SER A 78 10.96 15.96 -9.69
C SER A 78 11.58 14.91 -10.60
N ALA A 79 12.56 14.15 -10.10
CA ALA A 79 13.16 13.06 -10.84
C ALA A 79 12.14 11.94 -11.05
N ARG A 80 11.37 11.58 -10.01
CA ARG A 80 10.29 10.59 -10.09
C ARG A 80 9.23 10.99 -11.12
N ALA A 81 8.74 12.21 -11.07
CA ALA A 81 7.74 12.74 -12.00
C ALA A 81 8.23 12.77 -13.46
N SER A 82 9.56 12.81 -13.67
CA SER A 82 10.18 12.73 -15.00
C SER A 82 10.41 11.30 -15.48
N ALA A 83 10.24 10.28 -14.61
CA ALA A 83 10.40 8.89 -14.98
C ALA A 83 9.22 8.40 -15.84
N PRO A 84 9.44 7.43 -16.75
CA PRO A 84 8.35 6.89 -17.55
C PRO A 84 7.35 6.15 -16.66
N VAL A 85 6.07 6.30 -16.99
CA VAL A 85 4.97 5.50 -16.41
C VAL A 85 5.09 4.07 -16.96
N SER A 86 5.20 3.07 -16.09
CA SER A 86 5.24 1.66 -16.51
C SER A 86 4.95 0.71 -15.37
N TRP A 87 4.26 -0.39 -15.67
CA TRP A 87 4.02 -1.44 -14.68
C TRP A 87 5.29 -2.21 -14.33
N THR A 88 6.28 -2.28 -15.23
CA THR A 88 7.44 -3.16 -15.08
C THR A 88 8.77 -2.44 -15.02
N SER A 89 8.88 -1.24 -15.61
CA SER A 89 10.14 -0.51 -15.65
C SER A 89 10.49 0.04 -14.27
N HIS A 90 11.61 -0.44 -13.70
CA HIS A 90 12.14 -0.05 -12.39
C HIS A 90 11.18 -0.19 -11.19
N ASN A 91 10.00 -0.75 -11.41
CA ASN A 91 8.99 -0.91 -10.39
C ASN A 91 9.39 -2.00 -9.41
N SER A 92 9.51 -1.61 -8.14
CA SER A 92 9.93 -2.51 -7.07
C SER A 92 8.76 -3.18 -6.35
N SER A 93 7.56 -3.16 -6.91
CA SER A 93 6.37 -3.70 -6.25
C SER A 93 6.41 -5.23 -6.14
N ALA A 94 5.95 -5.77 -5.01
CA ALA A 94 5.90 -7.21 -4.79
C ALA A 94 4.94 -7.94 -5.75
N TYR A 95 3.88 -7.27 -6.22
CA TYR A 95 2.94 -7.85 -7.19
C TYR A 95 3.61 -8.30 -8.50
N LEU A 96 4.82 -7.82 -8.81
CA LEU A 96 5.53 -8.23 -10.03
C LEU A 96 6.07 -9.66 -9.95
N ILE A 97 6.38 -10.14 -8.73
CA ILE A 97 6.72 -11.54 -8.49
C ILE A 97 5.53 -12.42 -8.90
N ASP A 98 4.34 -12.04 -8.42
CA ASP A 98 3.10 -12.76 -8.68
C ASP A 98 2.69 -12.66 -10.17
N SER A 99 2.80 -11.47 -10.77
CA SER A 99 2.45 -11.23 -12.18
C SER A 99 3.26 -12.10 -13.13
N GLY A 100 4.55 -12.33 -12.83
CA GLY A 100 5.39 -13.23 -13.62
C GLY A 100 4.86 -14.67 -13.58
N LEU A 101 4.46 -15.15 -12.41
CA LEU A 101 3.93 -16.51 -12.24
C LEU A 101 2.56 -16.70 -12.88
N TRP A 102 1.69 -15.68 -12.84
CA TRP A 102 0.38 -15.72 -13.47
C TRP A 102 0.44 -15.86 -15.00
N THR A 103 1.55 -15.45 -15.62
CA THR A 103 1.69 -15.33 -17.08
C THR A 103 2.75 -16.25 -17.69
N ALA A 104 3.68 -16.81 -16.89
CA ALA A 104 4.78 -17.64 -17.40
C ALA A 104 4.31 -18.91 -18.14
N CYS A 105 3.49 -19.75 -17.51
CA CYS A 105 2.88 -20.92 -18.16
C CYS A 105 1.66 -21.44 -17.39
N LYS A 106 1.02 -22.49 -17.91
CA LYS A 106 -0.13 -23.12 -17.25
C LYS A 106 0.24 -23.72 -15.88
N GLU A 107 1.44 -24.28 -15.75
CA GLU A 107 1.87 -24.93 -14.50
C GLU A 107 2.10 -23.92 -13.38
N SER A 108 2.78 -22.81 -13.69
CA SER A 108 2.98 -21.72 -12.72
C SER A 108 1.64 -21.12 -12.29
N ARG A 109 0.71 -20.92 -13.23
CA ARG A 109 -0.66 -20.45 -12.93
C ARG A 109 -1.40 -21.40 -11.98
N LEU A 110 -1.36 -22.71 -12.23
CA LEU A 110 -2.01 -23.68 -11.35
C LEU A 110 -1.40 -23.72 -9.94
N VAL A 111 -0.09 -23.48 -9.82
CA VAL A 111 0.57 -23.41 -8.52
C VAL A 111 0.15 -22.15 -7.75
N ILE A 112 0.15 -20.97 -8.37
CA ILE A 112 -0.27 -19.74 -7.70
C ILE A 112 -1.75 -19.77 -7.31
N GLU A 113 -2.63 -20.30 -8.17
CA GLU A 113 -4.06 -20.50 -7.85
C GLU A 113 -4.25 -21.38 -6.61
N ARG A 114 -3.44 -22.44 -6.48
CA ARG A 114 -3.45 -23.37 -5.34
C ARG A 114 -2.91 -22.70 -4.07
N VAL A 115 -1.76 -22.03 -4.16
CA VAL A 115 -1.11 -21.38 -3.00
C VAL A 115 -1.97 -20.23 -2.48
N PHE A 116 -2.58 -19.45 -3.36
CA PHE A 116 -3.47 -18.34 -3.01
C PHE A 116 -4.92 -18.78 -2.74
N ARG A 117 -5.22 -20.07 -2.86
CA ARG A 117 -6.55 -20.66 -2.58
C ARG A 117 -7.67 -19.95 -3.36
N CYS A 118 -7.40 -19.59 -4.62
CA CYS A 118 -8.29 -18.75 -5.42
C CYS A 118 -9.71 -19.32 -5.53
N GLU A 119 -9.86 -20.64 -5.72
CA GLU A 119 -11.17 -21.29 -5.82
C GLU A 119 -12.01 -21.12 -4.55
N GLU A 120 -11.36 -21.24 -3.39
CA GLU A 120 -12.03 -21.15 -2.09
C GLU A 120 -12.50 -19.72 -1.83
N TRP A 121 -11.68 -18.72 -2.18
CA TRP A 121 -12.07 -17.31 -2.12
C TRP A 121 -13.18 -16.96 -3.11
N LEU A 122 -13.15 -17.52 -4.32
CA LEU A 122 -14.22 -17.35 -5.30
C LEU A 122 -15.53 -18.00 -4.83
N ALA A 123 -15.47 -19.17 -4.19
CA ALA A 123 -16.63 -19.81 -3.60
C ALA A 123 -17.25 -18.94 -2.50
N LEU A 124 -16.44 -18.43 -1.57
CA LEU A 124 -16.89 -17.49 -0.55
C LEU A 124 -17.52 -16.23 -1.15
N ARG A 125 -16.87 -15.59 -2.13
CA ARG A 125 -17.40 -14.40 -2.81
C ARG A 125 -18.76 -14.67 -3.46
N LYS A 126 -18.94 -15.84 -4.08
CA LYS A 126 -20.21 -16.25 -4.70
C LYS A 126 -21.29 -16.47 -3.65
N GLU A 127 -20.98 -17.12 -2.53
CA GLU A 127 -21.93 -17.30 -1.42
C GLU A 127 -22.40 -15.97 -0.85
N ARG A 128 -21.46 -15.04 -0.59
CA ARG A 128 -21.83 -13.69 -0.15
C ARG A 128 -22.68 -12.97 -1.18
N ASN A 129 -22.32 -12.99 -2.46
CA ASN A 129 -23.09 -12.30 -3.50
C ASN A 129 -24.51 -12.87 -3.66
N LYS A 130 -24.73 -14.16 -3.35
CA LYS A 130 -26.09 -14.73 -3.24
C LYS A 130 -26.85 -14.12 -2.06
N SER A 131 -26.21 -13.97 -0.90
CA SER A 131 -26.82 -13.35 0.29
C SER A 131 -27.00 -11.83 0.17
N SER A 132 -26.09 -11.14 -0.51
CA SER A 132 -26.13 -9.70 -0.76
C SER A 132 -26.93 -9.32 -2.01
N GLY A 133 -27.47 -10.29 -2.75
CA GLY A 133 -28.59 -10.09 -3.67
C GLY A 133 -29.82 -9.47 -2.99
N LEU A 134 -29.95 -9.59 -1.66
CA LEU A 134 -30.93 -8.83 -0.86
C LEU A 134 -30.58 -7.34 -0.69
N ARG A 135 -29.32 -6.92 -0.86
CA ARG A 135 -28.90 -5.51 -0.68
C ARG A 135 -29.32 -4.62 -1.83
N MET A 136 -29.50 -5.16 -3.03
CA MET A 136 -30.16 -4.46 -4.14
C MET A 136 -31.68 -4.30 -3.90
N TYR A 137 -32.28 -5.08 -3.00
CA TYR A 137 -33.67 -4.91 -2.55
C TYR A 137 -33.79 -3.93 -1.36
N LEU A 138 -32.69 -3.63 -0.65
CA LEU A 138 -32.68 -2.67 0.46
C LEU A 138 -32.73 -1.20 0.00
N GLU A 139 -32.39 -0.90 -1.26
CA GLU A 139 -32.71 0.39 -1.88
C GLU A 139 -34.23 0.62 -2.06
N CYS A 140 -35.06 -0.42 -1.87
CA CYS A 140 -36.53 -0.32 -1.87
C CYS A 140 -37.17 -0.23 -0.46
N GLY A 141 -36.39 -0.06 0.62
CA GLY A 141 -36.91 0.36 1.92
C GLY A 141 -37.73 -0.70 2.70
N ILE A 142 -37.25 -1.94 2.80
CA ILE A 142 -37.81 -2.97 3.71
C ILE A 142 -36.72 -3.41 4.69
N GLY A 143 -37.10 -3.58 5.97
CA GLY A 143 -36.22 -3.74 7.14
C GLY A 143 -35.20 -4.88 7.07
N THR A 144 -34.08 -4.65 7.75
CA THR A 144 -32.84 -5.44 7.77
C THR A 144 -32.88 -6.71 8.63
N GLU A 145 -34.06 -7.28 8.91
CA GLU A 145 -34.22 -8.28 9.98
C GLU A 145 -33.79 -9.70 9.61
N ASP A 146 -33.52 -10.01 8.33
CA ASP A 146 -33.21 -11.37 7.85
C ASP A 146 -31.83 -11.55 7.19
N LEU A 147 -30.91 -10.58 7.28
CA LEU A 147 -29.54 -10.77 6.77
C LEU A 147 -28.74 -11.65 7.76
N PRO A 148 -27.95 -12.64 7.28
CA PRO A 148 -27.02 -13.36 8.14
C PRO A 148 -26.08 -12.37 8.82
N GLU A 149 -25.96 -12.46 10.15
CA GLU A 149 -25.13 -11.55 10.93
C GLU A 149 -23.68 -11.60 10.43
N HIS A 150 -23.03 -10.43 10.42
CA HIS A 150 -21.65 -10.21 10.01
C HIS A 150 -20.65 -11.21 10.68
N GLU A 151 -20.97 -11.63 11.90
CA GLU A 151 -20.21 -12.56 12.72
C GLU A 151 -20.09 -13.98 12.11
N ASP A 152 -21.08 -14.43 11.33
CA ASP A 152 -21.07 -15.77 10.74
C ASP A 152 -20.08 -15.90 9.58
N TYR A 153 -19.89 -14.82 8.81
CA TYR A 153 -18.92 -14.78 7.72
C TYR A 153 -17.49 -14.67 8.23
N GLU A 154 -17.25 -13.87 9.28
CA GLU A 154 -15.95 -13.80 9.92
C GLU A 154 -15.56 -15.14 10.53
N LYS A 155 -16.49 -15.80 11.26
CA LYS A 155 -16.29 -17.16 11.77
C LYS A 155 -16.00 -18.16 10.65
N ALA A 156 -16.70 -18.08 9.52
CA ALA A 156 -16.46 -18.94 8.37
C ALA A 156 -15.07 -18.68 7.73
N ALA A 157 -14.69 -17.42 7.51
CA ALA A 157 -13.39 -17.05 6.97
C ALA A 157 -12.25 -17.43 7.92
N LYS A 158 -12.41 -17.18 9.23
CA LYS A 158 -11.45 -17.58 10.26
C LYS A 158 -11.33 -19.10 10.37
N LYS A 159 -12.43 -19.84 10.24
CA LYS A 159 -12.44 -21.31 10.24
C LYS A 159 -11.77 -21.91 9.00
N LEU A 160 -11.99 -21.33 7.82
CA LEU A 160 -11.44 -21.82 6.56
C LEU A 160 -9.98 -21.40 6.36
N PHE A 161 -9.62 -20.17 6.75
CA PHE A 161 -8.33 -19.55 6.41
C PHE A 161 -7.43 -19.27 7.63
N GLY A 162 -7.90 -19.56 8.84
CA GLY A 162 -7.21 -19.25 10.10
C GLY A 162 -7.26 -17.76 10.46
N CYS A 163 -6.99 -16.88 9.48
CA CYS A 163 -6.88 -15.44 9.64
C CYS A 163 -7.36 -14.74 8.35
N PRO A 164 -8.47 -13.97 8.38
CA PRO A 164 -9.09 -13.40 7.17
C PRO A 164 -8.19 -12.38 6.44
N PHE A 165 -7.20 -11.82 7.14
CA PHE A 165 -6.20 -10.84 6.68
C PHE A 165 -5.30 -11.31 5.52
N HIS A 166 -5.30 -12.61 5.20
CA HIS A 166 -4.52 -13.19 4.10
C HIS A 166 -5.31 -13.38 2.81
N MET A 167 -6.45 -12.69 2.66
CA MET A 167 -7.22 -12.75 1.41
C MET A 167 -6.45 -12.06 0.27
N PRO A 168 -6.03 -12.78 -0.79
CA PRO A 168 -5.43 -12.18 -1.95
C PRO A 168 -6.51 -11.53 -2.81
N ALA A 169 -6.12 -10.45 -3.46
CA ALA A 169 -6.92 -9.79 -4.46
C ALA A 169 -6.06 -9.57 -5.71
N THR A 170 -6.46 -10.25 -6.78
CA THR A 170 -5.78 -10.22 -8.08
C THR A 170 -6.63 -9.45 -9.08
N TYR A 171 -6.01 -8.60 -9.89
CA TYR A 171 -6.68 -7.88 -10.96
C TYR A 171 -5.78 -7.78 -12.20
N LEU A 172 -6.39 -7.43 -13.32
CA LEU A 172 -5.72 -7.25 -14.59
C LEU A 172 -5.30 -5.78 -14.72
N ALA A 173 -4.04 -5.55 -15.04
CA ALA A 173 -3.53 -4.27 -15.50
C ALA A 173 -2.98 -4.45 -16.91
N ARG A 174 -3.00 -3.38 -17.70
CA ARG A 174 -2.45 -3.39 -19.05
C ARG A 174 -1.27 -2.41 -19.11
N ASP A 175 -0.26 -2.80 -19.89
CA ASP A 175 0.84 -1.93 -20.32
C ASP A 175 0.89 -2.05 -21.85
N GLY A 176 0.12 -1.20 -22.54
CA GLY A 176 -0.14 -1.33 -23.97
C GLY A 176 -0.81 -2.67 -24.33
N SER A 177 -0.10 -3.53 -25.07
CA SER A 177 -0.59 -4.87 -25.44
C SER A 177 -0.30 -5.96 -24.39
N SER A 178 0.54 -5.65 -23.39
CA SER A 178 0.91 -6.60 -22.34
C SER A 178 -0.12 -6.60 -21.23
N ALA A 179 -0.43 -7.80 -20.72
CA ALA A 179 -1.34 -8.00 -19.61
C ALA A 179 -0.57 -8.44 -18.36
N HIS A 180 -0.80 -7.74 -17.26
CA HIS A 180 -0.18 -7.99 -15.97
C HIS A 180 -1.26 -8.38 -14.95
N TYR A 181 -0.99 -9.39 -14.14
CA TYR A 181 -1.89 -9.79 -13.06
C TYR A 181 -1.29 -9.34 -11.74
N LEU A 182 -1.90 -8.33 -11.13
CA LEU A 182 -1.36 -7.71 -9.93
C LEU A 182 -2.08 -8.30 -8.73
N THR A 183 -1.35 -8.98 -7.84
CA THR A 183 -1.90 -9.59 -6.63
C THR A 183 -1.43 -8.85 -5.38
N ILE A 184 -2.39 -8.40 -4.56
CA ILE A 184 -2.14 -7.76 -3.27
C ILE A 184 -2.90 -8.47 -2.15
N PHE A 185 -2.46 -8.32 -0.91
CA PHE A 185 -3.10 -8.82 0.31
C PHE A 185 -3.46 -7.61 1.18
N PRO A 186 -4.65 -7.01 1.00
CA PRO A 186 -5.02 -5.72 1.59
C PRO A 186 -4.81 -5.62 3.10
N GLY A 187 -4.97 -6.72 3.83
CA GLY A 187 -4.83 -6.76 5.28
C GLY A 187 -3.41 -6.77 5.82
N THR A 188 -2.41 -6.93 4.95
CA THR A 188 -1.00 -7.11 5.35
C THR A 188 -0.03 -6.29 4.53
N ASP A 189 -0.30 -6.13 3.22
CA ASP A 189 0.57 -5.42 2.31
C ASP A 189 0.48 -3.89 2.51
N LEU A 190 1.57 -3.19 2.19
CA LEU A 190 1.68 -1.73 2.13
C LEU A 190 1.31 -1.24 0.73
N ILE A 191 0.40 -0.27 0.66
CA ILE A 191 -0.02 0.42 -0.56
C ILE A 191 0.62 1.80 -0.60
N VAL A 192 1.65 1.95 -1.43
CA VAL A 192 2.36 3.21 -1.65
C VAL A 192 1.64 4.01 -2.73
N LEU A 193 1.13 5.17 -2.35
CA LEU A 193 0.39 6.07 -3.23
C LEU A 193 1.32 7.17 -3.73
N GLN A 194 1.56 7.19 -5.05
CA GLN A 194 2.27 8.24 -5.73
C GLN A 194 1.27 9.32 -6.14
N LEU A 195 1.32 10.43 -5.39
CA LEU A 195 0.51 11.63 -5.61
C LEU A 195 1.42 12.77 -6.03
N GLU A 196 0.88 13.72 -6.79
CA GLU A 196 1.50 15.03 -6.88
C GLU A 196 1.01 15.91 -5.71
N PRO A 197 1.86 16.79 -5.17
CA PRO A 197 1.51 17.59 -3.99
C PRO A 197 0.24 18.44 -4.14
N HIS A 198 -0.12 18.83 -5.36
CA HIS A 198 -1.28 19.67 -5.65
C HIS A 198 -2.59 18.87 -5.79
N ASP A 199 -2.52 17.54 -5.93
CA ASP A 199 -3.68 16.67 -6.07
C ASP A 199 -4.16 16.09 -4.73
N MET A 200 -3.36 16.19 -3.66
CA MET A 200 -3.70 15.58 -2.37
C MET A 200 -5.03 16.05 -1.79
N GLY A 201 -5.34 17.35 -1.91
CA GLY A 201 -6.61 17.94 -1.49
C GLY A 201 -7.80 17.60 -2.40
N ASN A 202 -7.54 17.17 -3.64
CA ASN A 202 -8.56 16.86 -4.65
C ASN A 202 -8.92 15.37 -4.70
N ILE A 203 -8.24 14.53 -3.91
CA ILE A 203 -8.50 13.10 -3.85
C ILE A 203 -9.61 12.82 -2.85
N SER A 204 -10.68 12.19 -3.33
CA SER A 204 -11.69 11.59 -2.46
C SER A 204 -11.13 10.29 -1.87
N TRP A 205 -10.59 10.39 -0.65
CA TRP A 205 -9.94 9.28 0.06
C TRP A 205 -10.89 8.12 0.36
N ASP A 206 -12.12 8.43 0.77
CA ASP A 206 -13.16 7.42 1.00
C ASP A 206 -13.48 6.65 -0.30
N SER A 207 -13.43 7.36 -1.44
CA SER A 207 -13.69 6.76 -2.75
C SER A 207 -12.55 5.87 -3.27
N LEU A 208 -11.31 6.05 -2.80
CA LEU A 208 -10.18 5.16 -3.13
C LEU A 208 -10.52 3.70 -2.76
N ASN A 209 -11.29 3.54 -1.69
CA ASN A 209 -11.67 2.27 -1.10
C ASN A 209 -13.06 1.80 -1.53
N ASP A 210 -14.06 2.67 -1.44
CA ASP A 210 -15.46 2.33 -1.68
C ASP A 210 -15.81 2.16 -3.16
N ASN A 211 -15.25 3.03 -4.02
CA ASN A 211 -15.56 2.98 -5.44
C ASN A 211 -14.75 1.92 -6.18
N GLY A 212 -13.71 1.36 -5.55
CA GLY A 212 -12.87 0.31 -6.12
C GLY A 212 -11.80 0.86 -7.06
N ALA A 213 -11.26 2.05 -6.76
CA ALA A 213 -10.08 2.60 -7.41
C ALA A 213 -8.92 1.61 -7.42
N ILE A 214 -8.74 0.91 -6.30
CA ILE A 214 -8.03 -0.35 -6.24
C ILE A 214 -9.09 -1.45 -6.09
N PRO A 215 -9.46 -2.19 -7.15
CA PRO A 215 -10.55 -3.18 -7.11
C PRO A 215 -10.42 -4.22 -5.97
N ALA A 216 -9.17 -4.46 -5.56
CA ALA A 216 -8.79 -5.32 -4.44
C ALA A 216 -9.27 -4.84 -3.06
N LEU A 217 -9.30 -3.52 -2.82
CA LEU A 217 -9.72 -2.96 -1.55
C LEU A 217 -11.23 -3.03 -1.39
N ARG A 218 -12.01 -2.75 -2.45
CA ARG A 218 -13.46 -2.93 -2.42
C ARG A 218 -13.85 -4.38 -2.12
N ALA A 219 -13.14 -5.36 -2.70
CA ALA A 219 -13.41 -6.77 -2.46
C ALA A 219 -13.02 -7.22 -1.04
N ALA A 220 -12.16 -6.49 -0.33
CA ALA A 220 -11.84 -6.67 1.09
C ALA A 220 -12.87 -5.92 1.97
N ILE A 221 -13.09 -4.64 1.71
CA ILE A 221 -13.94 -3.72 2.48
C ILE A 221 -15.42 -4.04 2.37
N SER A 222 -15.88 -4.56 1.22
CA SER A 222 -17.26 -5.06 1.07
C SER A 222 -17.58 -6.27 1.96
N TRP A 223 -16.58 -6.85 2.65
CA TRP A 223 -16.85 -7.81 3.71
C TRP A 223 -17.14 -7.16 5.05
N ARG A 224 -16.82 -5.87 5.28
CA ARG A 224 -16.75 -5.23 6.62
C ARG A 224 -16.05 -6.09 7.68
N ILE A 225 -15.45 -7.21 7.30
CA ILE A 225 -14.60 -8.01 8.16
C ILE A 225 -13.45 -7.06 8.42
N GLU A 226 -13.09 -6.88 9.68
CA GLU A 226 -11.88 -6.18 10.10
C GLU A 226 -10.68 -6.94 9.51
N LEU A 227 -10.47 -6.82 8.19
CA LEU A 227 -9.41 -7.49 7.43
C LEU A 227 -8.05 -6.87 7.72
N GLY A 228 -7.95 -6.07 8.78
CA GLY A 228 -6.84 -5.18 9.06
C GLY A 228 -7.07 -3.87 8.34
N THR A 229 -6.63 -2.78 8.97
CA THR A 229 -6.59 -1.50 8.29
C THR A 229 -5.60 -1.62 7.13
N VAL A 230 -6.03 -1.21 5.95
CA VAL A 230 -5.15 -1.12 4.79
C VAL A 230 -4.00 -0.18 5.16
N GLN A 231 -2.78 -0.61 4.89
CA GLN A 231 -1.60 0.18 5.25
C GLN A 231 -1.21 1.03 4.07
N TYR A 232 -1.35 2.35 4.20
CA TYR A 232 -0.97 3.29 3.15
C TYR A 232 0.35 3.98 3.43
N ALA A 233 1.07 4.27 2.36
CA ALA A 233 2.30 5.05 2.39
C ALA A 233 2.27 6.20 1.39
N LEU A 234 2.88 7.33 1.76
CA LEU A 234 3.26 8.40 0.82
C LEU A 234 4.77 8.46 0.69
N GLU A 235 5.26 8.77 -0.51
CA GLU A 235 6.67 9.06 -0.73
C GLU A 235 6.98 10.48 -0.28
N LEU A 236 7.87 10.62 0.71
CA LEU A 236 8.24 11.90 1.29
C LEU A 236 9.27 12.62 0.42
N ASP A 237 9.00 13.89 0.08
CA ASP A 237 10.02 14.78 -0.47
C ASP A 237 10.66 15.62 0.66
N PRO A 238 11.98 15.50 0.87
CA PRO A 238 12.71 16.31 1.84
C PRO A 238 12.57 17.82 1.67
N SER A 239 12.29 18.30 0.45
CA SER A 239 12.03 19.73 0.19
C SER A 239 10.76 20.24 0.87
N TRP A 240 9.85 19.34 1.27
CA TRP A 240 8.65 19.71 2.02
C TRP A 240 9.00 20.29 3.40
N ASN A 241 10.10 19.87 4.03
CA ASN A 241 10.57 20.49 5.28
C ASN A 241 10.87 21.98 5.12
N LYS A 242 11.58 22.34 4.04
CA LYS A 242 11.93 23.74 3.76
C LYS A 242 10.70 24.57 3.42
N LYS A 243 9.76 24.01 2.66
CA LYS A 243 8.50 24.69 2.33
C LYS A 243 7.69 24.93 3.59
N ALA A 244 7.52 23.90 4.41
CA ALA A 244 6.73 23.96 5.63
C ALA A 244 7.25 25.00 6.65
N GLN A 245 8.57 25.24 6.71
CA GLN A 245 9.19 26.25 7.59
C GLN A 245 9.03 27.70 7.08
N CYS A 246 8.83 27.90 5.77
CA CYS A 246 8.80 29.23 5.14
C CYS A 246 7.40 29.85 5.01
N TYR A 247 6.31 29.09 5.21
CA TYR A 247 4.94 29.58 5.08
C TYR A 247 4.32 29.85 6.46
N SER A 248 4.40 31.11 6.91
CA SER A 248 3.67 31.58 8.08
C SER A 248 2.23 31.93 7.69
N ASN A 249 1.28 31.19 8.25
CA ASN A 249 -0.15 31.50 8.35
C ASN A 249 -0.96 31.48 7.03
N SER A 250 -2.04 30.69 7.06
CA SER A 250 -3.16 30.51 6.09
C SER A 250 -3.02 29.57 4.89
N ASP A 251 -1.82 29.33 4.33
CA ASP A 251 -1.70 28.64 3.01
C ASP A 251 -0.87 27.34 3.04
N ASN A 252 -0.84 26.60 4.16
CA ASN A 252 -0.17 25.30 4.22
C ASN A 252 -1.05 24.19 3.58
N ASP A 253 -1.44 24.37 2.32
CA ASP A 253 -2.30 23.43 1.58
C ASP A 253 -1.78 22.00 1.69
N LEU A 254 -0.47 21.79 1.49
CA LEU A 254 0.11 20.45 1.53
C LEU A 254 0.02 19.75 2.91
N LEU A 255 0.39 20.43 4.01
CA LEU A 255 0.31 19.80 5.35
C LEU A 255 -1.14 19.56 5.74
N CYS A 256 -2.02 20.54 5.46
CA CYS A 256 -3.45 20.41 5.71
C CYS A 256 -4.05 19.26 4.90
N ASP A 257 -3.66 19.09 3.65
CA ASP A 257 -4.16 18.03 2.78
C ASP A 257 -3.67 16.65 3.23
N ILE A 258 -2.41 16.52 3.67
CA ILE A 258 -1.90 15.27 4.27
C ILE A 258 -2.64 14.96 5.58
N VAL A 259 -2.86 15.95 6.45
CA VAL A 259 -3.59 15.74 7.71
C VAL A 259 -5.06 15.38 7.46
N ARG A 260 -5.72 16.05 6.51
CA ARG A 260 -7.11 15.73 6.10
C ARG A 260 -7.19 14.33 5.51
N ALA A 261 -6.25 13.96 4.65
CA ALA A 261 -6.14 12.61 4.12
C ALA A 261 -6.02 11.58 5.24
N ALA A 262 -5.10 11.81 6.17
CA ALA A 262 -4.84 10.91 7.29
C ALA A 262 -6.02 10.78 8.26
N ARG A 263 -6.94 11.77 8.30
CA ARG A 263 -8.15 11.75 9.14
C ARG A 263 -9.33 10.99 8.53
N SER A 264 -9.25 10.54 7.29
CA SER A 264 -10.28 9.62 6.75
C SER A 264 -10.31 8.35 7.59
N GLU A 265 -11.52 7.82 7.85
CA GLU A 265 -11.74 6.60 8.65
C GLU A 265 -10.96 5.38 8.10
N GLU A 266 -10.49 5.48 6.85
CA GLU A 266 -9.70 4.48 6.15
C GLU A 266 -8.24 4.37 6.65
N PHE A 267 -7.72 5.40 7.34
CA PHE A 267 -6.35 5.43 7.84
C PHE A 267 -6.30 5.26 9.36
N SER A 268 -5.85 4.11 9.85
CA SER A 268 -5.42 3.99 11.25
C SER A 268 -3.96 4.43 11.44
N LYS A 269 -3.18 4.38 10.36
CA LYS A 269 -1.76 4.71 10.32
C LYS A 269 -1.39 5.13 8.90
N LEU A 270 -0.71 6.27 8.77
CA LEU A 270 -0.14 6.72 7.50
C LEU A 270 1.39 6.62 7.57
N TRP A 271 1.95 5.81 6.69
CA TRP A 271 3.39 5.67 6.56
C TRP A 271 3.96 6.76 5.63
N LEU A 272 5.14 7.25 5.95
CA LEU A 272 5.90 8.19 5.12
C LEU A 272 7.23 7.55 4.76
N ILE A 273 7.46 7.33 3.47
CA ILE A 273 8.69 6.70 2.98
C ILE A 273 9.71 7.79 2.71
N ASN A 274 10.82 7.76 3.46
CA ASN A 274 11.94 8.66 3.23
C ASN A 274 13.13 7.89 2.67
N TYR A 275 13.39 8.09 1.38
CA TYR A 275 14.46 7.41 0.65
C TYR A 275 15.88 7.87 1.05
N GLN A 276 16.02 8.97 1.78
CA GLN A 276 17.31 9.48 2.28
C GLN A 276 17.72 8.87 3.62
N ILE A 277 16.81 8.17 4.33
CA ILE A 277 17.17 7.45 5.54
C ILE A 277 17.84 6.15 5.14
N LYS A 278 19.09 5.96 5.57
CA LYS A 278 19.92 4.80 5.24
C LYS A 278 20.36 4.08 6.52
N ARG A 279 20.31 2.74 6.48
CA ARG A 279 20.78 1.92 7.60
C ARG A 279 22.30 1.96 7.70
N LYS A 280 22.82 2.08 8.92
CA LYS A 280 24.25 2.01 9.20
C LYS A 280 24.76 0.58 9.02
N HIS A 281 26.00 0.43 8.57
CA HIS A 281 26.59 -0.88 8.22
C HIS A 281 26.85 -1.80 9.44
N TYR A 282 26.84 -1.27 10.66
CA TYR A 282 27.11 -2.01 11.91
C TYR A 282 25.84 -2.32 12.71
N VAL A 283 24.64 -2.11 12.16
CA VAL A 283 23.38 -2.37 12.87
C VAL A 283 23.15 -3.88 13.01
N PRO A 284 22.69 -4.35 14.18
CA PRO A 284 22.39 -5.76 14.39
C PRO A 284 21.43 -6.32 13.33
N THR A 285 21.62 -7.59 12.95
CA THR A 285 20.73 -8.33 12.05
C THR A 285 19.37 -8.57 12.70
N GLU A 286 18.35 -8.94 11.92
CA GLU A 286 17.01 -9.29 12.43
C GLU A 286 17.07 -10.35 13.54
N GLU A 287 17.92 -11.36 13.38
CA GLU A 287 18.14 -12.43 14.36
C GLU A 287 18.77 -11.91 15.66
N GLN A 288 19.63 -10.90 15.57
CA GLN A 288 20.25 -10.26 16.73
C GLN A 288 19.27 -9.33 17.44
N ALA A 289 18.43 -8.61 16.70
CA ALA A 289 17.39 -7.75 17.25
C ALA A 289 16.27 -8.54 17.94
N ALA A 290 15.86 -9.69 17.37
CA ALA A 290 14.85 -10.58 17.96
C ALA A 290 15.28 -11.15 19.33
N LYS A 291 16.59 -11.38 19.52
CA LYS A 291 17.17 -11.82 20.81
C LYS A 291 17.18 -10.73 21.88
N MET A 292 16.95 -9.48 21.51
CA MET A 292 16.94 -8.33 22.42
C MET A 292 15.54 -8.01 22.96
N GLU A 293 14.54 -8.89 22.77
CA GLU A 293 13.13 -8.70 23.19
C GLU A 293 12.52 -7.36 22.72
N ARG A 294 13.00 -6.84 21.59
CA ARG A 294 12.47 -5.63 20.97
C ARG A 294 11.14 -5.94 20.29
N HIS A 295 10.20 -5.00 20.33
CA HIS A 295 9.12 -5.03 19.34
C HIS A 295 9.75 -4.89 17.95
N PRO A 296 9.52 -5.85 17.04
CA PRO A 296 10.15 -5.81 15.73
C PRO A 296 9.57 -4.62 14.94
N PRO A 297 10.41 -3.86 14.21
CA PRO A 297 9.92 -2.82 13.32
C PRO A 297 9.00 -3.43 12.27
N ALA A 298 8.01 -2.67 11.78
CA ALA A 298 7.27 -3.07 10.61
C ALA A 298 8.21 -3.18 9.39
N ILE A 299 8.07 -4.26 8.62
CA ILE A 299 8.87 -4.49 7.40
C ILE A 299 7.94 -4.89 6.27
N PHE A 300 8.06 -4.18 5.15
CA PHE A 300 7.36 -4.45 3.90
C PHE A 300 8.35 -4.74 2.79
N TYR A 301 8.07 -5.74 1.97
CA TYR A 301 9.00 -6.24 0.97
C TYR A 301 8.53 -5.84 -0.42
N GLY A 302 9.38 -5.13 -1.16
CA GLY A 302 9.27 -5.03 -2.61
C GLY A 302 9.93 -6.22 -3.31
N SER A 303 9.99 -6.18 -4.64
CA SER A 303 10.71 -7.18 -5.45
C SER A 303 12.22 -7.12 -5.25
N ASP A 304 12.76 -5.94 -4.91
CA ASP A 304 14.20 -5.71 -4.88
C ASP A 304 14.73 -4.85 -3.74
N ARG A 305 13.82 -4.45 -2.85
CA ARG A 305 14.05 -3.58 -1.71
C ARG A 305 13.07 -3.93 -0.62
N ARG A 306 13.31 -3.42 0.58
CA ARG A 306 12.37 -3.48 1.70
C ARG A 306 12.23 -2.11 2.33
N TYR A 307 11.07 -1.90 2.94
CA TYR A 307 10.71 -0.70 3.66
C TYR A 307 10.64 -1.05 5.14
N VAL A 308 11.47 -0.41 5.96
CA VAL A 308 11.66 -0.74 7.36
C VAL A 308 11.28 0.46 8.22
N GLU A 309 10.46 0.22 9.24
CA GLU A 309 10.07 1.25 10.20
C GLU A 309 11.28 1.84 10.94
N VAL A 310 11.34 3.17 10.95
CA VAL A 310 12.32 3.94 11.72
C VAL A 310 11.67 4.33 13.04
N MET A 311 12.03 3.61 14.10
CA MET A 311 11.44 3.80 15.44
C MET A 311 11.89 5.13 16.05
N ARG A 312 10.94 5.84 16.68
CA ARG A 312 11.13 7.16 17.32
C ARG A 312 11.28 7.09 18.86
N ASP A 313 11.39 5.89 19.43
CA ASP A 313 11.29 5.71 20.89
C ASP A 313 12.45 6.39 21.67
N SER A 314 12.11 7.09 22.76
CA SER A 314 13.03 7.86 23.61
C SER A 314 14.16 7.05 24.28
N TYR A 315 14.05 5.72 24.28
CA TYR A 315 15.11 4.82 24.76
C TYR A 315 16.18 4.53 23.69
N TRP A 316 15.89 4.83 22.43
CA TRP A 316 16.70 4.46 21.28
C TRP A 316 16.88 5.68 20.38
N ASP A 317 18.04 6.29 20.51
CA ASP A 317 18.49 7.29 19.57
C ASP A 317 18.55 6.65 18.17
N TRP A 318 17.60 7.00 17.29
CA TRP A 318 17.48 6.48 15.92
C TRP A 318 18.79 6.64 15.14
N GLU A 319 19.58 7.64 15.52
CA GLU A 319 20.93 7.90 15.02
C GLU A 319 21.88 6.72 15.26
N ARG A 320 21.60 5.81 16.20
CA ARG A 320 22.42 4.59 16.39
C ARG A 320 22.32 3.64 15.21
N GLU A 321 21.15 3.55 14.59
CA GLU A 321 20.85 2.55 13.56
C GLU A 321 20.77 3.16 12.16
N TRP A 322 20.44 4.45 12.07
CA TRP A 322 20.18 5.12 10.82
C TRP A 322 21.08 6.35 10.67
N HIS A 323 21.40 6.68 9.42
CA HIS A 323 21.95 7.97 9.05
C HIS A 323 21.06 8.59 7.98
N TYR A 324 21.06 9.92 7.93
CA TYR A 324 20.26 10.69 7.01
C TYR A 324 21.18 11.32 5.96
N ASP A 325 21.06 10.87 4.71
CA ASP A 325 21.82 11.40 3.59
C ASP A 325 21.18 12.72 3.14
N ALA A 326 21.45 13.80 3.87
CA ALA A 326 21.04 15.14 3.49
C ALA A 326 21.78 15.55 2.20
N LEU A 327 21.08 15.56 1.06
CA LEU A 327 21.59 16.10 -0.21
C LEU A 327 21.78 17.64 -0.20
N VAL A 328 21.62 18.28 0.96
CA VAL A 328 21.70 19.73 1.16
C VAL A 328 22.90 20.01 2.09
N PRO A 329 23.78 20.96 1.75
CA PRO A 329 24.97 21.23 2.55
C PRO A 329 24.61 21.81 3.93
N GLU A 330 25.20 21.24 4.97
CA GLU A 330 25.70 21.83 6.23
C GLU A 330 24.90 22.96 6.92
N ASP A 331 23.57 22.99 6.82
CA ASP A 331 22.77 23.66 7.85
C ASP A 331 22.44 22.63 8.95
N GLU A 332 22.76 23.02 10.18
CA GLU A 332 22.70 22.22 11.41
C GLU A 332 21.30 21.58 11.62
N ASP A 333 21.31 20.33 12.09
CA ASP A 333 20.17 19.58 12.65
C ASP A 333 18.95 19.31 11.73
N VAL A 334 19.18 18.78 10.52
CA VAL A 334 18.06 18.22 9.72
C VAL A 334 17.66 16.85 10.26
N ASN A 335 16.70 16.85 11.19
CA ASN A 335 16.07 15.65 11.73
C ASN A 335 15.05 15.09 10.71
N PRO A 336 15.13 13.80 10.30
CA PRO A 336 14.16 13.18 9.39
C PRO A 336 12.74 13.14 9.96
N PHE A 337 12.59 13.27 11.28
CA PHE A 337 11.31 13.37 11.97
C PHE A 337 10.73 14.79 12.02
N SER A 338 11.46 15.84 11.64
CA SER A 338 10.93 17.21 11.69
C SER A 338 9.64 17.36 10.88
N PHE A 339 9.53 16.71 9.72
CA PHE A 339 8.29 16.74 8.93
C PHE A 339 7.12 16.07 9.68
N VAL A 340 7.42 14.95 10.33
CA VAL A 340 6.44 14.16 11.09
C VAL A 340 5.94 14.97 12.28
N GLU A 341 6.85 15.61 13.00
CA GLU A 341 6.54 16.53 14.10
C GLU A 341 5.65 17.68 13.66
N MET A 342 5.92 18.24 12.47
CA MET A 342 5.08 19.30 11.91
C MET A 342 3.67 18.79 11.56
N LEU A 343 3.54 17.58 11.00
CA LEU A 343 2.24 16.97 10.72
C LEU A 343 1.44 16.68 11.99
N GLU A 344 2.09 16.12 13.01
CA GLU A 344 1.49 15.87 14.32
C GLU A 344 1.02 17.18 14.97
N TRP A 345 1.84 18.23 14.94
CA TRP A 345 1.45 19.55 15.45
C TRP A 345 0.29 20.18 14.67
N GLN A 346 0.29 20.08 13.34
CA GLN A 346 -0.84 20.57 12.53
C GLN A 346 -2.13 19.81 12.83
N GLN A 347 -2.05 18.50 13.07
CA GLN A 347 -3.20 17.70 13.44
C GLN A 347 -3.82 18.15 14.77
N GLU A 348 -3.00 18.48 15.77
CA GLU A 348 -3.47 19.06 17.05
C GLU A 348 -4.18 20.40 16.83
N GLN A 349 -3.61 21.29 16.01
CA GLN A 349 -4.19 22.62 15.77
C GLN A 349 -5.53 22.58 15.03
N VAL A 350 -5.70 21.66 14.07
CA VAL A 350 -6.98 21.52 13.36
C VAL A 350 -8.08 21.02 14.32
N LEU A 351 -7.74 20.14 15.27
CA LEU A 351 -8.68 19.67 16.29
C LEU A 351 -9.16 20.81 17.20
N ASP A 352 -8.25 21.70 17.61
CA ASP A 352 -8.58 22.85 18.47
C ASP A 352 -9.51 23.86 17.75
N ILE A 353 -9.26 24.16 16.47
CA ILE A 353 -10.05 25.12 15.68
C ILE A 353 -11.47 24.59 15.40
N GLU A 354 -11.61 23.29 15.14
CA GLU A 354 -12.92 22.66 14.89
C GLU A 354 -13.76 22.54 16.17
N GLY A 355 -13.13 22.35 17.33
CA GLY A 355 -13.80 22.33 18.63
C GLY A 355 -14.43 23.66 19.05
N GLU A 356 -13.94 24.79 18.53
CA GLU A 356 -14.49 26.13 18.81
C GLU A 356 -15.63 26.56 17.87
N ARG A 357 -15.83 25.88 16.73
CA ARG A 357 -16.95 26.19 15.81
C ARG A 357 -18.17 25.35 16.17
N GLU A 358 -19.29 26.00 16.52
CA GLU A 358 -20.62 25.39 16.68
C GLU A 358 -21.19 24.89 15.32
N THR A 359 -20.46 24.01 14.65
CA THR A 359 -20.95 23.25 13.48
C THR A 359 -21.49 21.90 13.94
N PRO A 360 -22.50 21.33 13.24
CA PRO A 360 -23.20 20.14 13.72
C PRO A 360 -22.19 18.99 13.87
N GLN A 361 -22.13 18.44 15.10
CA GLN A 361 -21.32 17.32 15.56
C GLN A 361 -20.71 16.48 14.43
N PHE A 362 -19.55 16.93 13.93
CA PHE A 362 -18.65 16.06 13.19
C PHE A 362 -17.77 15.45 14.28
N ASP A 363 -17.93 14.15 14.53
CA ASP A 363 -17.08 13.42 15.47
C ASP A 363 -15.63 13.59 14.97
N PRO A 364 -14.70 14.18 15.75
CA PRO A 364 -13.32 14.23 15.33
C PRO A 364 -12.84 12.78 15.20
N GLY A 365 -12.72 12.30 13.96
CA GLY A 365 -12.25 10.95 13.65
C GLY A 365 -10.94 10.62 14.36
N PRO A 366 -10.54 9.33 14.40
CA PRO A 366 -9.36 8.90 15.13
C PRO A 366 -8.12 9.69 14.70
N SER A 367 -7.33 10.12 15.69
CA SER A 367 -6.03 10.74 15.46
C SER A 367 -5.14 9.81 14.64
N ALA A 368 -4.78 10.22 13.42
CA ALA A 368 -3.89 9.45 12.57
C ALA A 368 -2.49 9.38 13.20
N PHE A 369 -1.87 8.20 13.12
CA PHE A 369 -0.49 8.00 13.55
C PHE A 369 0.45 8.05 12.33
N PHE A 370 1.22 9.14 12.21
CA PHE A 370 2.28 9.22 11.22
C PHE A 370 3.49 8.37 11.66
N ARG A 371 4.08 7.63 10.72
CA ARG A 371 5.27 6.80 10.96
C ARG A 371 6.23 6.86 9.78
N LEU A 372 7.53 6.68 10.04
CA LEU A 372 8.56 6.72 8.99
C LEU A 372 8.96 5.32 8.55
N LEU A 373 9.15 5.16 7.24
CA LEU A 373 9.79 4.01 6.61
C LEU A 373 11.07 4.45 5.91
N ALA A 374 12.17 3.72 6.17
CA ALA A 374 13.40 3.80 5.40
C ALA A 374 13.40 2.75 4.28
N CYS A 375 14.01 3.06 3.14
CA CYS A 375 14.13 2.14 2.01
C CYS A 375 15.53 1.50 1.97
N GLU A 376 15.59 0.18 2.10
CA GLU A 376 16.81 -0.62 2.03
C GLU A 376 16.81 -1.52 0.80
N SER A 377 17.95 -1.67 0.12
CA SER A 377 18.11 -2.70 -0.92
C SER A 377 18.18 -4.10 -0.30
N LEU A 378 17.61 -5.10 -0.99
CA LEU A 378 17.66 -6.52 -0.59
C LEU A 378 18.94 -7.22 -1.06
#